data_AF-A0A0D9AEK5-F1
#
_entry.id   AF-A0A0D9AEK5-F1
#
_cell.length_a   1.000
_cell.length_b   1.000
_cell.length_c   1.000
_cell.angle_alpha   90.00
_cell.angle_beta   90.00
_cell.angle_gamma   90.00
#
_symmetry.space_group_name_H-M   'P 1'
#
loop_
_entity.id
_entity.type
_entity.pdbx_description
1 polymer ?
#
loop_
_entity_poly.entity_id
_entity_poly.type
_entity_poly.pdbx_seq_one_letter_code
_entity_poly.pdbx_strand_id
1 'polypeptide(L)'
;RGQISKLLSCKGAGAYLLRDELPGKTVRLDIQTNPKERPYRDDTWLKLPEGWKPCLPKEGWQRCQTPPVFKTFQMNGQECTVYPNCKE
;
A
#
# COMPACT_ATOMS: atom_id res chain seq x y z
N ARG A 1 -3.83 31.67 -21.69
CA ARG A 1 -3.93 30.35 -22.38
C ARG A 1 -2.78 29.47 -21.91
N GLY A 2 -2.92 28.84 -20.75
CA GLY A 2 -1.93 27.91 -20.22
C GLY A 2 -2.25 26.50 -20.73
N GLN A 3 -1.26 25.80 -21.27
CA GLN A 3 -1.44 24.41 -21.68
C GLN A 3 -1.58 23.52 -20.44
N ILE A 4 -2.66 22.72 -20.38
CA ILE A 4 -2.96 21.75 -19.31
C ILE A 4 -1.80 20.77 -19.08
N SER A 5 -0.96 20.54 -20.09
CA SER A 5 0.24 19.71 -20.01
C SER A 5 1.24 20.14 -18.93
N LYS A 6 1.24 21.43 -18.52
CA LYS A 6 2.16 21.92 -17.46
C LYS A 6 1.69 21.62 -16.03
N LEU A 7 0.42 21.27 -15.80
CA LEU A 7 -0.13 21.07 -14.44
C LEU A 7 0.06 19.64 -13.90
N LEU A 8 0.46 18.69 -14.74
CA LEU A 8 0.50 17.26 -14.40
C LEU A 8 1.92 16.72 -14.13
N SER A 9 2.93 17.60 -14.07
CA SER A 9 4.34 17.19 -13.96
C SER A 9 4.79 16.82 -12.53
N CYS A 10 3.95 17.01 -11.51
CA CYS A 10 4.33 16.71 -10.13
C CYS A 10 4.08 15.23 -9.82
N LYS A 11 5.15 14.42 -9.80
CA LYS A 11 5.11 13.05 -9.25
C LYS A 11 4.59 13.09 -7.81
N GLY A 12 3.41 12.53 -7.56
CA GLY A 12 2.83 12.34 -6.23
C GLY A 12 1.88 13.43 -5.74
N ALA A 13 1.75 14.55 -6.46
CA ALA A 13 0.65 15.48 -6.24
C ALA A 13 -0.52 15.05 -7.13
N GLY A 14 -1.73 14.94 -6.59
CA GLY A 14 -2.91 14.66 -7.41
C GLY A 14 -3.03 15.61 -8.60
N ALA A 15 -3.72 15.18 -9.66
CA ALA A 15 -4.00 16.03 -10.80
C ALA A 15 -5.03 17.11 -10.43
N TYR A 16 -4.69 18.38 -10.59
CA TYR A 16 -5.66 19.47 -10.48
C TYR A 16 -6.23 19.81 -11.85
N LEU A 17 -7.55 19.63 -12.01
CA LEU A 17 -8.27 19.91 -13.24
C LEU A 17 -9.29 21.03 -13.00
N LEU A 18 -9.21 22.11 -13.77
CA LEU A 18 -10.17 23.22 -13.73
C LEU A 18 -11.47 22.78 -14.41
N ARG A 19 -12.57 22.73 -13.64
CA ARG A 19 -13.88 22.25 -14.12
C ARG A 19 -14.37 22.97 -15.38
N ASP A 20 -14.18 24.28 -15.45
CA ASP A 20 -14.63 25.12 -16.57
C ASP A 20 -13.86 24.86 -17.87
N GLU A 21 -12.70 24.21 -17.80
CA GLU A 21 -11.89 23.85 -18.96
C GLU A 21 -12.16 22.43 -19.50
N LEU A 22 -13.05 21.67 -18.86
CA LEU A 22 -13.36 20.27 -19.19
C LEU A 22 -14.51 20.04 -20.20
N PRO A 23 -15.47 20.97 -20.45
CA PRO A 23 -16.52 20.73 -21.43
C PRO A 23 -15.95 20.34 -22.81
N GLY A 24 -16.45 19.23 -23.37
CA GLY A 24 -16.02 18.71 -24.68
C GLY A 24 -14.66 17.98 -24.70
N LYS A 25 -14.06 17.70 -23.53
CA LYS A 25 -12.78 16.97 -23.43
C LYS A 25 -12.93 15.62 -22.73
N THR A 26 -12.00 14.71 -23.03
CA THR A 26 -11.86 13.42 -22.35
C THR A 26 -10.64 13.43 -21.46
N VAL A 27 -10.79 13.04 -20.19
CA VAL A 27 -9.69 12.88 -19.24
C VAL A 27 -9.27 11.41 -19.23
N ARG A 28 -7.99 11.14 -19.51
CA ARG A 28 -7.38 9.82 -19.36
C ARG A 28 -6.54 9.79 -18.09
N LEU A 29 -6.82 8.83 -17.21
CA LEU A 29 -6.06 8.59 -15.99
C LEU A 29 -5.39 7.21 -16.09
N ASP A 30 -4.06 7.19 -16.12
CA ASP A 30 -3.28 5.96 -16.08
C ASP A 30 -2.76 5.77 -14.64
N ILE A 31 -3.28 4.76 -13.93
CA ILE A 31 -2.87 4.44 -12.54
C ILE A 31 -1.88 3.28 -12.59
N GLN A 32 -0.73 3.46 -11.94
CA GLN A 32 0.27 2.41 -11.75
C GLN A 32 0.43 2.12 -10.27
N THR A 33 0.35 0.84 -9.89
CA THR A 33 0.58 0.39 -8.52
C THR A 33 2.06 0.02 -8.32
N ASN A 34 2.51 0.09 -7.07
CA ASN A 34 3.84 -0.43 -6.73
C ASN A 34 3.79 -1.96 -6.74
N PRO A 35 4.69 -2.67 -7.47
CA PRO A 35 4.72 -4.13 -7.46
C PRO A 35 5.10 -4.72 -6.09
N LYS A 36 5.64 -3.91 -5.18
CA LYS A 36 6.01 -4.31 -3.82
C LYS A 36 4.98 -3.75 -2.84
N GLU A 37 4.08 -4.61 -2.41
CA GLU A 37 3.15 -4.29 -1.33
C GLU A 37 3.87 -4.22 0.02
N ARG A 38 3.33 -3.36 0.89
CA ARG A 38 3.80 -3.16 2.25
C ARG A 38 2.61 -3.15 3.18
N PRO A 39 2.78 -3.56 4.45
CA PRO A 39 1.75 -3.42 5.46
C PRO A 39 1.26 -1.98 5.54
N TYR A 40 -0.03 -1.80 5.80
CA TYR A 40 -0.63 -0.48 6.07
C TYR A 40 0.06 0.23 7.24
N ARG A 41 0.55 -0.53 8.23
CA ARG A 41 1.06 -0.02 9.49
C ARG A 41 2.47 -0.51 9.76
N ASP A 42 3.36 0.45 9.98
CA ASP A 42 4.76 0.16 10.31
C ASP A 42 4.87 -0.68 11.59
N ASP A 43 5.88 -1.56 11.61
CA ASP A 43 6.21 -2.46 12.72
C ASP A 43 5.05 -3.36 13.18
N THR A 44 4.09 -3.68 12.31
CA THR A 44 3.06 -4.70 12.61
C THR A 44 3.33 -6.03 11.89
N TRP A 45 4.21 -5.97 10.88
CA TRP A 45 4.76 -7.11 10.18
C TRP A 45 6.26 -6.92 10.04
N LEU A 46 7.01 -8.02 10.11
CA LEU A 46 8.43 -8.01 9.86
C LEU A 46 8.71 -8.55 8.46
N LYS A 47 9.64 -7.92 7.77
CA LYS A 47 10.10 -8.36 6.46
C LYS A 47 11.20 -9.40 6.62
N LEU A 48 10.95 -10.60 6.12
CA LEU A 48 11.88 -11.71 6.06
C LEU A 48 12.18 -12.08 4.59
N PRO A 49 13.21 -12.90 4.32
CA PRO A 49 13.52 -13.35 2.95
C PRO A 49 12.32 -14.00 2.23
N GLU A 50 11.46 -14.70 2.96
CA GLU A 50 10.28 -15.38 2.44
C GLU A 50 9.07 -14.47 2.19
N GLY A 51 9.05 -13.27 2.78
CA GLY A 51 7.92 -12.34 2.70
C GLY A 51 7.69 -11.55 3.99
N TRP A 52 6.45 -11.12 4.21
CA TRP A 52 6.05 -10.41 5.43
C TRP A 52 5.40 -11.38 6.41
N LYS A 53 5.82 -11.37 7.68
CA LYS A 53 5.18 -12.14 8.75
C LYS A 53 4.54 -11.22 9.78
N PRO A 54 3.26 -11.43 10.15
CA PRO A 54 2.61 -10.61 11.16
C PRO A 54 3.06 -11.02 12.55
N CYS A 55 3.17 -10.05 13.43
CA CYS A 55 3.56 -10.28 14.83
C CYS A 55 2.41 -9.97 15.79
N LEU A 56 2.49 -10.54 16.99
CA LEU A 56 1.67 -10.18 18.13
C LEU A 56 2.27 -8.94 18.81
N PRO A 57 1.48 -7.88 19.03
CA PRO A 57 1.92 -6.78 19.85
C PRO A 57 1.90 -7.16 21.33
N LYS A 58 2.63 -6.39 22.14
CA LYS A 58 2.51 -6.42 23.60
C LYS A 58 1.21 -5.72 24.04
N GLU A 59 0.63 -6.11 25.17
CA GLU A 59 -0.52 -5.39 25.73
C GLU A 59 -0.26 -3.88 25.85
N GLY A 60 -1.22 -3.08 25.39
CA GLY A 60 -1.10 -1.62 25.33
C GLY A 60 -0.27 -1.08 24.18
N TRP A 61 0.32 -1.93 23.34
CA TRP A 61 1.10 -1.54 22.16
C TRP A 61 0.43 -2.05 20.89
N GLN A 62 0.76 -1.42 19.76
CA GLN A 62 0.24 -1.82 18.45
C GLN A 62 1.33 -2.37 17.53
N ARG A 63 2.61 -2.19 17.89
CA ARG A 63 3.79 -2.67 17.15
C ARG A 63 4.26 -4.02 17.67
N CYS A 64 5.08 -4.71 16.89
CA CYS A 64 5.77 -5.92 17.29
C CYS A 64 6.55 -5.69 18.58
N GLN A 65 6.48 -6.68 19.47
CA GLN A 65 7.36 -6.78 20.62
C GLN A 65 8.76 -7.26 20.21
N THR A 66 9.73 -7.05 21.09
CA THR A 66 11.09 -7.60 20.97
C THR A 66 11.34 -8.54 22.17
N PRO A 67 11.64 -9.84 21.96
CA PRO A 67 11.73 -10.54 20.67
C PRO A 67 10.36 -10.72 20.01
N PRO A 68 10.27 -10.79 18.67
CA PRO A 68 8.99 -10.90 17.97
C PRO A 68 8.34 -12.27 18.18
N VAL A 69 7.04 -12.25 18.45
CA VAL A 69 6.19 -13.45 18.44
C VAL A 69 5.30 -13.37 17.21
N PHE A 70 5.42 -14.33 16.28
CA PHE A 70 4.64 -14.34 15.04
C PHE A 70 3.25 -14.95 15.24
N LYS A 71 2.30 -14.54 14.39
CA LYS A 71 0.95 -15.10 14.35
C LYS A 71 0.58 -15.53 12.93
N THR A 72 -0.49 -16.31 12.83
CA THR A 72 -1.16 -16.61 11.57
C THR A 72 -2.16 -15.51 11.19
N PHE A 73 -2.58 -15.51 9.94
CA PHE A 73 -3.64 -14.63 9.43
C PHE A 73 -4.45 -15.36 8.36
N GLN A 74 -5.69 -14.94 8.17
CA GLN A 74 -6.55 -15.48 7.11
C GLN A 74 -6.35 -14.68 5.82
N MET A 75 -6.12 -15.37 4.72
CA MET A 75 -6.03 -14.79 3.38
C MET A 75 -6.68 -15.74 2.38
N ASN A 76 -7.61 -15.24 1.57
CA ASN A 76 -8.34 -16.03 0.57
C ASN A 76 -8.99 -17.30 1.14
N GLY A 77 -9.45 -17.27 2.40
CA GLY A 77 -10.07 -18.41 3.08
C GLY A 77 -9.09 -19.48 3.58
N GLN A 78 -7.78 -19.22 3.54
CA GLN A 78 -6.74 -20.08 4.06
C GLN A 78 -6.01 -19.41 5.22
N GLU A 79 -5.59 -20.21 6.21
CA GLU A 79 -4.69 -19.75 7.26
C GLU A 79 -3.25 -19.71 6.73
N CYS A 80 -2.58 -18.57 6.87
CA CYS A 80 -1.25 -18.29 6.33
C CYS A 80 -0.30 -17.81 7.43
N THR A 81 1.00 -18.04 7.26
CA THR A 81 2.04 -17.47 8.15
C THR A 81 2.88 -16.38 7.48
N VAL A 82 2.92 -16.35 6.13
CA VAL A 82 3.73 -15.41 5.33
C VAL A 82 2.91 -14.80 4.19
N TYR A 83 2.98 -13.48 4.03
CA TYR A 83 2.44 -12.73 2.88
C TYR A 83 3.52 -12.45 1.83
N PRO A 84 3.24 -12.50 0.50
CA PRO A 84 1.96 -12.80 -0.15
C PRO A 84 1.74 -14.28 -0.47
N ASN A 85 2.76 -15.12 -0.27
CA ASN A 85 2.77 -16.47 -0.84
C ASN A 85 2.07 -17.54 0.01
N CYS A 86 1.45 -17.16 1.14
CA CYS A 86 0.78 -18.09 2.06
C CYS A 86 1.59 -19.38 2.32
N LYS A 87 2.82 -19.22 2.82
CA LYS A 87 3.66 -20.37 3.17
C LYS A 87 3.33 -20.85 4.58
N GLU A 88 3.36 -22.17 4.76
CA GLU A 88 3.35 -22.85 6.06
C GLU A 88 4.77 -22.85 6.65
#